data_AF-A0A9X0JUF9-F1
#
_entry.id   AF-A0A9X0JUF9-F1
#
_cell.length_a   1.000
_cell.length_b   1.000
_cell.length_c   1.000
_cell.angle_alpha   90.00
_cell.angle_beta   90.00
_cell.angle_gamma   90.00
#
_symmetry.space_group_name_H-M   'P 1'
#
loop_
_entity.id
_entity.type
_entity.pdbx_description
1 polymer ?
#
loop_
_entity_poly.entity_id
_entity_poly.type
_entity_poly.pdbx_seq_one_letter_code
_entity_poly.pdbx_strand_id
1 'polypeptide(L)'
;MREQYKPISDLIRPVLGSYKSIDWDSLKKSVVEELRRTDKKLTTYEEEYWCLDMILMKAIMDGNITKENVSNYVEDNLEEYVEEIIQNPMYEIHATLIKEAYEAYKHGLYKLCIMPLFAAFEHVIAFWFKGKITKEAIAIRSNPNVWGLYKKIEPEKYYASDIEVEQIKKVFAISVLRTFKNTFTKGSEGLGRNLNRNSIAHGFHDYDSLTNQDALKLFQLLKSSLILQYVGSKIVADS
;
A
#
# COMPACT_ATOMS: atom_id res chain seq x y z
N MET A 1 27.36 -12.43 29.91
CA MET A 1 28.08 -11.28 29.32
C MET A 1 27.32 -10.86 28.07
N ARG A 2 27.00 -9.57 27.93
CA ARG A 2 26.28 -9.04 26.76
C ARG A 2 27.28 -8.83 25.63
N GLU A 3 27.11 -9.52 24.51
CA GLU A 3 27.85 -9.22 23.28
C GLU A 3 27.34 -7.89 22.72
N GLN A 4 28.24 -6.90 22.64
CA GLN A 4 28.02 -5.66 21.91
C GLN A 4 28.11 -5.95 20.41
N TYR A 5 26.98 -5.92 19.72
CA TYR A 5 26.97 -5.80 18.26
C TYR A 5 27.63 -4.49 17.87
N LYS A 6 28.82 -4.56 17.27
CA LYS A 6 29.42 -3.41 16.59
C LYS A 6 28.54 -3.02 15.40
N PRO A 7 28.25 -1.73 15.18
CA PRO A 7 27.53 -1.29 14.01
C PRO A 7 28.23 -1.75 12.73
N ILE A 8 27.45 -2.19 11.75
CA ILE A 8 27.92 -2.55 10.40
C ILE A 8 28.82 -1.46 9.80
N SER A 9 28.61 -0.19 10.18
CA SER A 9 29.42 0.96 9.77
C SER A 9 30.90 0.89 10.16
N ASP A 10 31.25 0.18 11.24
CA ASP A 10 32.66 0.00 11.66
C ASP A 10 33.37 -1.11 10.87
N LEU A 11 32.61 -2.07 10.32
CA LEU A 11 33.15 -3.15 9.49
C LEU A 11 33.43 -2.69 8.04
N ILE A 12 32.65 -1.74 7.53
CA ILE A 12 32.70 -1.30 6.12
C ILE A 12 33.66 -0.11 5.92
N ARG A 13 33.97 0.66 6.97
CA ARG A 13 34.84 1.86 6.91
C ARG A 13 36.23 1.61 6.28
N PRO A 14 36.94 0.49 6.54
CA PRO A 14 38.24 0.23 5.91
C PRO A 14 38.13 -0.06 4.40
N VAL A 15 37.00 -0.64 3.97
CA VAL A 15 36.72 -0.98 2.56
C VAL A 15 36.26 0.27 1.76
N LEU A 16 35.68 1.26 2.43
CA LEU A 16 35.31 2.55 1.83
C LEU A 16 36.51 3.49 1.59
N GLY A 17 37.64 3.24 2.25
CA GLY A 17 38.87 4.02 2.09
C GLY A 17 39.47 3.98 0.67
N SER A 18 39.12 2.96 -0.12
CA SER A 18 39.52 2.79 -1.53
C SER A 18 38.58 3.46 -2.54
N TYR A 19 37.45 4.03 -2.11
CA TYR A 19 36.44 4.66 -2.98
C TYR A 19 36.34 6.19 -2.79
N LYS A 20 37.47 6.86 -2.58
CA LYS A 20 37.54 8.34 -2.46
C LYS A 20 37.07 9.10 -3.71
N SER A 21 36.81 8.42 -4.82
CA SER A 21 36.31 9.01 -6.07
C SER A 21 34.80 8.99 -6.22
N ILE A 22 34.06 8.37 -5.30
CA ILE A 22 32.60 8.36 -5.33
C ILE A 22 32.08 9.61 -4.62
N ASP A 23 31.42 10.49 -5.37
CA ASP A 23 30.68 11.62 -4.83
C ASP A 23 29.37 11.11 -4.19
N TRP A 24 29.48 10.72 -2.92
CA TRP A 24 28.37 10.21 -2.12
C TRP A 24 27.25 11.22 -1.92
N ASP A 25 27.56 12.52 -1.91
CA ASP A 25 26.57 13.58 -1.77
C ASP A 25 25.75 13.73 -3.05
N SER A 26 26.40 13.65 -4.22
CA SER A 26 25.71 13.61 -5.51
C SER A 26 24.85 12.35 -5.67
N LEU A 27 25.35 11.17 -5.27
CA LEU A 27 24.55 9.94 -5.26
C LEU A 27 23.34 10.06 -4.33
N LYS A 28 23.52 10.58 -3.11
CA LYS A 28 22.43 10.81 -2.16
C LYS A 28 21.40 11.76 -2.76
N LYS A 29 21.82 12.87 -3.38
CA LYS A 29 20.92 13.82 -4.03
C LYS A 29 20.13 13.17 -5.18
N SER A 30 20.80 12.39 -6.03
CA SER A 30 20.16 11.68 -7.14
C SER A 30 19.12 10.67 -6.65
N VAL A 31 19.41 9.91 -5.59
CA VAL A 31 18.45 8.98 -4.97
C VAL A 31 17.23 9.73 -4.40
N VAL A 32 17.45 10.87 -3.74
CA VAL A 32 16.35 11.69 -3.21
C VAL A 32 15.45 12.23 -4.32
N GLU A 33 16.04 12.69 -5.42
CA GLU A 33 15.29 13.17 -6.58
C GLU A 33 14.48 12.05 -7.23
N GLU A 34 15.03 10.84 -7.32
CA GLU A 34 14.32 9.66 -7.83
C GLU A 34 13.15 9.24 -6.92
N LEU A 35 13.34 9.26 -5.60
CA LEU A 35 12.26 9.01 -4.63
C LEU A 35 11.14 10.04 -4.75
N ARG A 36 11.46 11.33 -4.88
CA ARG A 36 10.46 12.39 -5.12
C ARG A 36 9.74 12.21 -6.44
N ARG A 37 10.46 11.83 -7.50
CA ARG A 37 9.87 11.54 -8.81
C ARG A 37 8.91 10.36 -8.74
N THR A 38 9.29 9.32 -8.00
CA THR A 38 8.47 8.13 -7.77
C THR A 38 7.20 8.50 -7.00
N ASP A 39 7.33 9.21 -5.88
CA ASP A 39 6.21 9.66 -5.07
C ASP A 39 5.22 10.55 -5.84
N LYS A 40 5.74 11.49 -6.64
CA LYS A 40 4.90 12.34 -7.50
C LYS A 40 4.11 11.52 -8.51
N LYS A 41 4.73 10.52 -9.14
CA LYS A 41 4.03 9.61 -10.06
C LYS A 41 2.97 8.80 -9.33
N LEU A 42 3.28 8.22 -8.17
CA LEU A 42 2.31 7.47 -7.37
C LEU A 42 1.08 8.32 -7.05
N THR A 43 1.29 9.56 -6.61
CA THR A 43 0.19 10.50 -6.30
C THR A 43 -0.76 10.70 -7.49
N THR A 44 -0.24 10.79 -8.72
CA THR A 44 -1.08 10.91 -9.93
C THR A 44 -1.97 9.68 -10.18
N TYR A 45 -1.51 8.49 -9.85
CA TYR A 45 -2.32 7.27 -9.97
C TYR A 45 -3.34 7.15 -8.83
N GLU A 46 -2.97 7.59 -7.64
CA GLU A 46 -3.84 7.57 -6.46
C GLU A 46 -5.07 8.47 -6.60
N GLU A 47 -5.00 9.55 -7.40
CA GLU A 47 -6.15 10.40 -7.76
C GLU A 47 -7.27 9.59 -8.45
N GLU A 48 -6.90 8.52 -9.16
CA GLU A 48 -7.83 7.58 -9.80
C GLU A 48 -7.98 6.27 -9.01
N TYR A 49 -7.54 6.26 -7.75
CA TYR A 49 -7.57 5.14 -6.81
C TYR A 49 -6.65 3.95 -7.19
N TRP A 50 -5.71 4.15 -8.10
CA TRP A 50 -4.67 3.16 -8.41
C TRP A 50 -3.52 3.26 -7.40
N CYS A 51 -3.45 2.32 -6.45
CA CYS A 51 -2.33 2.22 -5.51
C CYS A 51 -1.28 1.25 -6.07
N LEU A 52 -0.22 1.75 -6.69
CA LEU A 52 0.75 0.92 -7.38
C LEU A 52 1.75 0.28 -6.39
N ASP A 53 2.09 -1.00 -6.58
CA ASP A 53 3.22 -1.64 -5.90
C ASP A 53 4.55 -1.36 -6.64
N MET A 54 5.66 -1.80 -6.04
CA MET A 54 6.99 -1.58 -6.59
C MET A 54 7.19 -2.22 -7.98
N ILE A 55 6.56 -3.37 -8.25
CA ILE A 55 6.70 -4.11 -9.50
C ILE A 55 6.00 -3.36 -10.63
N LEU A 56 4.74 -2.99 -10.40
CA LEU A 56 3.94 -2.23 -11.36
C LEU A 56 4.55 -0.85 -11.62
N MET A 57 5.02 -0.18 -10.57
CA MET A 57 5.70 1.11 -10.70
C MET A 57 6.99 1.01 -11.52
N LYS A 58 7.78 -0.05 -11.32
CA LYS A 58 8.97 -0.32 -12.12
C LYS A 58 8.62 -0.51 -13.59
N ALA A 59 7.62 -1.34 -13.90
CA ALA A 59 7.20 -1.59 -15.27
C ALA A 59 6.71 -0.30 -15.98
N ILE A 60 6.05 0.62 -15.24
CA ILE A 60 5.69 1.94 -15.75
C ILE A 60 6.92 2.83 -15.99
N MET A 61 7.92 2.79 -15.09
CA MET A 61 9.15 3.56 -15.25
C MET A 61 10.00 3.06 -16.42
N ASP A 62 10.00 1.76 -16.67
CA ASP A 62 10.69 1.12 -17.79
C ASP A 62 9.96 1.32 -19.14
N GLY A 63 8.75 1.89 -19.12
CA GLY A 63 7.94 2.16 -20.32
C GLY A 63 7.18 0.94 -20.86
N ASN A 64 7.15 -0.16 -20.11
CA ASN A 64 6.41 -1.38 -20.48
C ASN A 64 4.90 -1.22 -20.27
N ILE A 65 4.50 -0.35 -19.35
CA ILE A 65 3.12 -0.09 -18.95
C ILE A 65 2.88 1.43 -19.02
N THR A 66 1.77 1.83 -19.62
CA THR A 66 1.25 3.18 -19.65
C THR A 66 0.04 3.30 -18.74
N LYS A 67 -0.46 4.51 -18.52
CA LYS A 67 -1.63 4.71 -17.65
C LYS A 67 -2.87 3.97 -18.18
N GLU A 68 -3.00 3.89 -19.49
CA GLU A 68 -4.16 3.33 -20.20
C GLU A 68 -4.21 1.80 -20.13
N ASN A 69 -3.07 1.13 -19.91
CA ASN A 69 -3.00 -0.33 -19.87
C ASN A 69 -2.76 -0.91 -18.46
N VAL A 70 -2.72 -0.06 -17.42
CA VAL A 70 -2.63 -0.52 -16.02
C VAL A 70 -3.75 -1.50 -15.68
N SER A 71 -5.00 -1.22 -16.08
CA SER A 71 -6.12 -2.12 -15.80
C SER A 71 -5.90 -3.51 -16.41
N ASN A 72 -5.44 -3.56 -17.66
CA ASN A 72 -5.21 -4.82 -18.36
C ASN A 72 -4.08 -5.59 -17.72
N TYR A 73 -2.98 -4.91 -17.36
CA TYR A 73 -1.88 -5.55 -16.65
C TYR A 73 -2.33 -6.15 -15.32
N VAL A 74 -3.11 -5.41 -14.52
CA VAL A 74 -3.61 -5.91 -13.24
C VAL A 74 -4.56 -7.09 -13.45
N GLU A 75 -5.42 -7.03 -14.46
CA GLU A 75 -6.35 -8.10 -14.81
C GLU A 75 -5.61 -9.38 -15.27
N ASP A 76 -4.60 -9.24 -16.14
CA ASP A 76 -3.79 -10.35 -16.65
C ASP A 76 -3.00 -11.07 -15.53
N ASN A 77 -2.65 -10.34 -14.46
CA ASN A 77 -1.91 -10.88 -13.30
C ASN A 77 -2.80 -11.13 -12.08
N LEU A 78 -4.12 -10.99 -12.20
CA LEU A 78 -5.03 -10.96 -11.05
C LEU A 78 -5.04 -12.28 -10.27
N GLU A 79 -4.95 -13.42 -10.98
CA GLU A 79 -4.90 -14.74 -10.33
C GLU A 79 -3.67 -14.88 -9.43
N GLU A 80 -2.49 -14.51 -9.95
CA GLU A 80 -1.24 -14.51 -9.18
C GLU A 80 -1.31 -13.54 -7.99
N TYR A 81 -1.92 -12.37 -8.19
CA TYR A 81 -2.09 -11.39 -7.11
C TYR A 81 -2.94 -11.95 -5.98
N VAL A 82 -4.08 -12.57 -6.33
CA VAL A 82 -4.96 -13.20 -5.35
C VAL A 82 -4.23 -14.29 -4.60
N GLU A 83 -3.46 -15.13 -5.29
CA GLU A 83 -2.67 -16.20 -4.67
C GLU A 83 -1.60 -15.66 -3.71
N GLU A 84 -0.86 -14.62 -4.10
CA GLU A 84 0.12 -13.93 -3.25
C GLU A 84 -0.54 -13.34 -1.99
N ILE A 85 -1.68 -12.66 -2.16
CA ILE A 85 -2.41 -12.00 -1.07
C ILE A 85 -2.88 -13.04 -0.03
N ILE A 86 -3.55 -14.12 -0.46
CA ILE A 86 -4.14 -15.11 0.45
C ILE A 86 -3.10 -15.97 1.17
N GLN A 87 -1.91 -16.13 0.59
CA GLN A 87 -0.81 -16.85 1.21
C GLN A 87 -0.10 -15.98 2.26
N ASN A 88 -0.26 -14.65 2.21
CA ASN A 88 0.33 -13.76 3.19
C ASN A 88 -0.42 -13.79 4.54
N PRO A 89 0.27 -13.99 5.68
CA PRO A 89 -0.37 -14.03 7.00
C PRO A 89 -1.15 -12.76 7.40
N MET A 90 -0.88 -11.59 6.78
CA MET A 90 -1.65 -10.36 6.97
C MET A 90 -3.14 -10.53 6.62
N TYR A 91 -3.44 -11.48 5.73
CA TYR A 91 -4.77 -11.75 5.22
C TYR A 91 -5.36 -13.07 5.68
N GLU A 92 -4.72 -13.76 6.64
CA GLU A 92 -5.12 -15.12 7.05
C GLU A 92 -6.63 -15.24 7.34
N ILE A 93 -7.21 -14.30 8.07
CA ILE A 93 -8.62 -14.35 8.45
C ILE A 93 -9.59 -13.94 7.31
N HIS A 94 -9.07 -13.32 6.25
CA HIS A 94 -9.84 -12.87 5.07
C HIS A 94 -9.59 -13.73 3.84
N ALA A 95 -8.72 -14.74 3.92
CA ALA A 95 -8.26 -15.50 2.75
C ALA A 95 -9.43 -16.11 1.94
N THR A 96 -10.42 -16.71 2.61
CA THR A 96 -11.61 -17.27 1.95
C THR A 96 -12.50 -16.17 1.36
N LEU A 97 -12.68 -15.06 2.09
CA LEU A 97 -13.46 -13.91 1.65
C LEU A 97 -12.87 -13.26 0.39
N ILE A 98 -11.54 -13.19 0.28
CA ILE A 98 -10.83 -12.68 -0.90
C ILE A 98 -10.97 -13.66 -2.08
N LYS A 99 -10.89 -14.96 -1.84
CA LYS A 99 -11.15 -15.98 -2.89
C LYS A 99 -12.57 -15.85 -3.44
N GLU A 100 -13.57 -15.74 -2.57
CA GLU A 100 -14.97 -15.56 -2.97
C GLU A 100 -15.17 -14.25 -3.74
N ALA A 101 -14.50 -13.17 -3.34
CA ALA A 101 -14.50 -11.91 -4.09
C ALA A 101 -13.90 -12.06 -5.49
N TYR A 102 -12.83 -12.85 -5.64
CA TYR A 102 -12.23 -13.15 -6.93
C TYR A 102 -13.13 -14.03 -7.81
N GLU A 103 -13.81 -15.02 -7.24
CA GLU A 103 -14.82 -15.79 -7.96
C GLU A 103 -15.97 -14.88 -8.43
N ALA A 104 -16.45 -13.99 -7.58
CA ALA A 104 -17.47 -13.00 -7.95
C ALA A 104 -16.97 -12.08 -9.08
N TYR A 105 -15.70 -11.64 -9.05
CA TYR A 105 -15.08 -10.86 -10.12
C TYR A 105 -15.13 -11.59 -11.47
N LYS A 106 -14.71 -12.85 -11.51
CA LYS A 106 -14.73 -13.68 -12.74
C LYS A 106 -16.13 -13.84 -13.34
N HIS A 107 -17.18 -13.75 -12.52
CA HIS A 107 -18.57 -13.82 -12.96
C HIS A 107 -19.20 -12.45 -13.23
N GLY A 108 -18.43 -11.36 -13.22
CA GLY A 108 -18.93 -10.01 -13.49
C GLY A 108 -19.72 -9.39 -12.34
N LEU A 109 -19.65 -9.95 -11.12
CA LEU A 109 -20.42 -9.52 -9.96
C LEU A 109 -19.67 -8.45 -9.15
N TYR A 110 -19.28 -7.36 -9.79
CA TYR A 110 -18.35 -6.36 -9.22
C TYR A 110 -18.88 -5.69 -7.94
N LYS A 111 -20.19 -5.45 -7.86
CA LYS A 111 -20.84 -4.91 -6.66
C LYS A 111 -20.63 -5.81 -5.43
N LEU A 112 -20.61 -7.13 -5.66
CA LEU A 112 -20.45 -8.13 -4.59
C LEU A 112 -18.99 -8.31 -4.18
N CYS A 113 -18.03 -8.16 -5.09
CA CYS A 113 -16.62 -8.36 -4.75
C CYS A 113 -15.99 -7.17 -3.99
N ILE A 114 -16.48 -5.95 -4.19
CA ILE A 114 -15.89 -4.73 -3.62
C ILE A 114 -15.93 -4.71 -2.07
N MET A 115 -17.05 -5.07 -1.46
CA MET A 115 -17.23 -5.03 -0.01
C MET A 115 -16.29 -5.96 0.77
N PRO A 116 -16.14 -7.24 0.38
CA PRO A 116 -15.09 -8.13 0.85
C PRO A 116 -13.69 -7.51 0.88
N LEU A 117 -13.29 -6.84 -0.21
CA LEU A 117 -11.95 -6.27 -0.36
C LEU A 117 -11.76 -5.06 0.56
N PHE A 118 -12.76 -4.20 0.69
CA PHE A 118 -12.71 -3.12 1.68
C PHE A 118 -12.55 -3.63 3.11
N ALA A 119 -13.29 -4.68 3.48
CA ALA A 119 -13.21 -5.25 4.82
C ALA A 119 -11.81 -5.80 5.11
N ALA A 120 -11.24 -6.57 4.17
CA ALA A 120 -9.89 -7.10 4.29
C ALA A 120 -8.84 -6.00 4.44
N PHE A 121 -8.92 -4.94 3.62
CA PHE A 121 -7.98 -3.84 3.67
C PHE A 121 -8.10 -2.99 4.95
N GLU A 122 -9.32 -2.63 5.36
CA GLU A 122 -9.56 -1.88 6.60
C GLU A 122 -8.96 -2.60 7.82
N HIS A 123 -9.13 -3.92 7.86
CA HIS A 123 -8.56 -4.75 8.91
C HIS A 123 -7.03 -4.74 8.93
N VAL A 124 -6.40 -4.92 7.76
CA VAL A 124 -4.93 -4.84 7.63
C VAL A 124 -4.41 -3.50 8.13
N ILE A 125 -5.01 -2.39 7.71
CA ILE A 125 -4.58 -1.05 8.14
C ILE A 125 -4.75 -0.89 9.65
N ALA A 126 -5.84 -1.38 10.24
CA ALA A 126 -6.10 -1.27 11.66
C ALA A 126 -5.07 -2.04 12.52
N PHE A 127 -4.68 -3.24 12.09
CA PHE A 127 -3.66 -4.03 12.78
C PHE A 127 -2.25 -3.49 12.57
N TRP A 128 -1.94 -3.04 11.36
CA TRP A 128 -0.71 -2.35 11.07
C TRP A 128 -0.56 -1.10 11.93
N PHE A 129 -1.60 -0.26 12.01
CA PHE A 129 -1.64 0.93 12.86
C PHE A 129 -1.30 0.59 14.33
N LYS A 130 -1.85 -0.52 14.85
CA LYS A 130 -1.58 -1.04 16.19
C LYS A 130 -0.19 -1.68 16.38
N GLY A 131 0.67 -1.66 15.35
CA GLY A 131 1.99 -2.27 15.39
C GLY A 131 1.96 -3.80 15.48
N LYS A 132 0.89 -4.43 14.98
CA LYS A 132 0.69 -5.89 15.01
C LYS A 132 1.05 -6.60 13.72
N ILE A 133 1.47 -5.83 12.71
CA ILE A 133 1.96 -6.33 11.43
C ILE A 133 3.38 -5.80 11.27
N THR A 134 4.36 -6.69 11.41
CA THR A 134 5.78 -6.45 11.08
C THR A 134 6.32 -7.66 10.33
N LYS A 135 7.53 -7.54 9.78
CA LYS A 135 8.21 -8.62 9.09
C LYS A 135 8.46 -9.82 10.01
N GLU A 136 8.71 -9.56 11.29
CA GLU A 136 9.03 -10.56 12.31
C GLU A 136 7.79 -11.23 12.89
N ALA A 137 6.68 -10.49 13.01
CA ALA A 137 5.47 -10.99 13.64
C ALA A 137 4.19 -10.37 13.07
N ILE A 138 3.21 -11.23 12.79
CA ILE A 138 1.86 -10.85 12.34
C ILE A 138 0.86 -11.43 13.33
N ALA A 139 0.08 -10.55 13.98
CA ALA A 139 -0.88 -10.92 15.02
C ALA A 139 -2.25 -10.27 14.77
N ILE A 140 -3.06 -10.91 13.93
CA ILE A 140 -4.32 -10.34 13.38
C ILE A 140 -5.60 -11.02 13.86
N ARG A 141 -5.51 -12.08 14.67
CA ARG A 141 -6.67 -12.85 15.16
C ARG A 141 -7.34 -12.18 16.37
N SER A 142 -7.79 -10.93 16.20
CA SER A 142 -8.58 -10.22 17.22
C SER A 142 -9.40 -9.09 16.58
N ASN A 143 -10.22 -8.38 17.36
CA ASN A 143 -10.85 -7.14 16.90
C ASN A 143 -9.88 -5.97 17.12
N PRO A 144 -9.49 -5.20 16.08
CA PRO A 144 -8.55 -4.11 16.25
C PRO A 144 -9.18 -2.93 17.00
N ASN A 145 -10.51 -2.79 17.01
CA ASN A 145 -11.28 -1.75 17.72
C ASN A 145 -10.63 -0.34 17.65
N VAL A 146 -10.47 0.19 16.44
CA VAL A 146 -9.92 1.54 16.22
C VAL A 146 -10.98 2.44 15.59
N TRP A 147 -11.71 3.18 16.43
CA TRP A 147 -12.69 4.14 15.94
C TRP A 147 -12.02 5.30 15.20
N GLY A 148 -12.56 5.66 14.03
CA GLY A 148 -12.10 6.80 13.23
C GLY A 148 -10.69 6.63 12.66
N LEU A 149 -10.27 5.40 12.34
CA LEU A 149 -8.91 5.06 11.91
C LEU A 149 -8.32 6.00 10.84
N TYR A 150 -9.09 6.34 9.80
CA TYR A 150 -8.65 7.23 8.72
C TYR A 150 -8.26 8.66 9.20
N LYS A 151 -8.79 9.10 10.35
CA LYS A 151 -8.44 10.40 10.95
C LYS A 151 -7.14 10.38 11.74
N LYS A 152 -6.69 9.19 12.16
CA LYS A 152 -5.51 8.99 13.03
C LYS A 152 -4.23 8.70 12.26
N ILE A 153 -4.34 8.50 10.94
CA ILE A 153 -3.23 8.22 10.05
C ILE A 153 -2.84 9.52 9.34
N GLU A 154 -1.59 9.91 9.53
CA GLU A 154 -0.99 11.10 8.93
C GLU A 154 0.19 10.70 8.04
N PRO A 155 -0.05 10.34 6.76
CA PRO A 155 1.01 9.93 5.83
C PRO A 155 2.15 10.96 5.71
N GLU A 156 1.80 12.25 5.81
CA GLU A 156 2.70 13.39 5.79
C GLU A 156 3.82 13.34 6.85
N LYS A 157 3.59 12.69 8.00
CA LYS A 157 4.61 12.57 9.06
C LYS A 157 5.80 11.69 8.66
N TYR A 158 5.68 10.81 7.64
CA TYR A 158 6.82 10.02 7.15
C TYR A 158 7.92 10.85 6.48
N TYR A 159 7.58 11.99 5.87
CA TYR A 159 8.53 12.82 5.12
C TYR A 159 9.49 13.61 6.02
N ALA A 160 9.27 13.63 7.34
CA ALA A 160 10.07 14.38 8.31
C ALA A 160 11.33 13.65 8.81
N SER A 161 11.63 12.43 8.32
CA SER A 161 12.79 11.63 8.75
C SER A 161 13.87 11.50 7.66
N ASP A 162 15.14 11.56 8.05
CA ASP A 162 16.31 11.57 7.17
C ASP A 162 16.39 10.39 6.19
N ILE A 163 17.02 10.66 5.03
CA ILE A 163 16.95 9.85 3.81
C ILE A 163 18.03 8.76 3.74
N GLU A 164 17.61 7.51 4.00
CA GLU A 164 18.36 6.26 3.82
C GLU A 164 17.62 5.30 2.87
N VAL A 165 18.33 4.30 2.32
CA VAL A 165 17.85 3.35 1.29
C VAL A 165 16.55 2.58 1.65
N GLU A 166 16.21 2.44 2.94
CA GLU A 166 14.91 1.92 3.40
C GLU A 166 13.71 2.85 3.10
N GLN A 167 13.95 4.05 2.53
CA GLN A 167 12.90 5.02 2.21
C GLN A 167 12.04 4.65 1.01
N ILE A 168 12.49 3.81 0.08
CA ILE A 168 11.63 3.41 -1.04
C ILE A 168 10.37 2.69 -0.53
N LYS A 169 10.53 1.75 0.43
CA LYS A 169 9.39 1.07 1.05
C LYS A 169 8.47 2.03 1.77
N LYS A 170 9.03 3.07 2.41
CA LYS A 170 8.23 4.14 3.04
C LYS A 170 7.41 4.91 2.01
N VAL A 171 7.95 5.25 0.84
CA VAL A 171 7.20 5.92 -0.23
C VAL A 171 5.99 5.09 -0.67
N PHE A 172 6.17 3.79 -0.88
CA PHE A 172 5.06 2.89 -1.22
C PHE A 172 4.08 2.69 -0.05
N ALA A 173 4.57 2.61 1.19
CA ALA A 173 3.69 2.59 2.36
C ALA A 173 2.85 3.87 2.48
N ILE A 174 3.45 5.05 2.25
CA ILE A 174 2.73 6.33 2.21
C ILE A 174 1.64 6.30 1.14
N SER A 175 1.95 5.78 -0.05
CA SER A 175 0.98 5.61 -1.14
C SER A 175 -0.24 4.80 -0.69
N VAL A 176 -0.02 3.66 -0.04
CA VAL A 176 -1.09 2.82 0.54
C VAL A 176 -1.94 3.62 1.55
N LEU A 177 -1.31 4.41 2.42
CA LEU A 177 -2.02 5.20 3.43
C LEU A 177 -2.79 6.38 2.83
N ARG A 178 -2.27 7.03 1.77
CA ARG A 178 -2.99 8.06 1.03
C ARG A 178 -4.21 7.46 0.33
N THR A 179 -4.06 6.32 -0.35
CA THR A 179 -5.20 5.62 -0.96
C THR A 179 -6.22 5.19 0.10
N PHE A 180 -5.79 4.73 1.27
CA PHE A 180 -6.69 4.45 2.40
C PHE A 180 -7.47 5.71 2.82
N LYS A 181 -6.84 6.87 2.98
CA LYS A 181 -7.56 8.11 3.28
C LYS A 181 -8.54 8.48 2.16
N ASN A 182 -8.14 8.38 0.89
CA ASN A 182 -9.01 8.71 -0.24
C ASN A 182 -10.25 7.81 -0.30
N THR A 183 -10.11 6.52 0.02
CA THR A 183 -11.19 5.53 -0.06
C THR A 183 -12.08 5.44 1.19
N PHE A 184 -11.55 5.77 2.39
CA PHE A 184 -12.28 5.62 3.67
C PHE A 184 -12.70 6.94 4.33
N THR A 185 -12.39 8.08 3.72
CA THR A 185 -12.92 9.39 4.14
C THR A 185 -14.44 9.47 3.96
N LYS A 186 -15.05 10.50 4.57
CA LYS A 186 -16.49 10.76 4.40
C LYS A 186 -16.82 10.87 2.90
N GLY A 187 -17.90 10.21 2.48
CA GLY A 187 -18.39 10.32 1.11
C GLY A 187 -18.86 11.74 0.78
N SER A 188 -19.14 11.99 -0.49
CA SER A 188 -19.74 13.25 -0.95
C SER A 188 -21.10 13.52 -0.33
N GLU A 189 -21.50 14.79 -0.26
CA GLU A 189 -22.86 15.18 0.15
C GLU A 189 -23.93 14.71 -0.85
N GLY A 190 -23.55 14.55 -2.13
CA GLY A 190 -24.37 13.95 -3.18
C GLY A 190 -24.14 12.44 -3.36
N LEU A 191 -24.95 11.83 -4.23
CA LEU A 191 -24.86 10.39 -4.57
C LEU A 191 -23.42 10.04 -5.00
N GLY A 192 -22.77 9.15 -4.24
CA GLY A 192 -21.37 8.81 -4.47
C GLY A 192 -21.16 8.09 -5.81
N ARG A 193 -20.11 8.46 -6.54
CA ARG A 193 -19.71 7.80 -7.80
C ARG A 193 -18.26 7.32 -7.83
N ASN A 194 -17.46 7.78 -6.87
CA ASN A 194 -16.08 7.38 -6.74
C ASN A 194 -15.97 6.18 -5.80
N LEU A 195 -14.87 5.44 -5.90
CA LEU A 195 -14.54 4.30 -5.04
C LEU A 195 -14.35 4.75 -3.57
N ASN A 196 -15.46 4.89 -2.85
CA ASN A 196 -15.51 5.36 -1.48
C ASN A 196 -16.30 4.38 -0.62
N ARG A 197 -15.60 3.73 0.30
CA ARG A 197 -16.13 2.70 1.20
C ARG A 197 -17.33 3.19 2.00
N ASN A 198 -17.33 4.43 2.48
CA ASN A 198 -18.44 4.95 3.28
C ASN A 198 -19.71 5.10 2.46
N SER A 199 -19.63 5.69 1.26
CA SER A 199 -20.79 5.83 0.37
C SER A 199 -21.41 4.47 0.01
N ILE A 200 -20.56 3.49 -0.32
CA ILE A 200 -20.95 2.15 -0.71
C ILE A 200 -21.55 1.39 0.50
N ALA A 201 -20.87 1.39 1.64
CA ALA A 201 -21.34 0.67 2.82
C ALA A 201 -22.62 1.25 3.43
N HIS A 202 -22.88 2.56 3.27
CA HIS A 202 -24.05 3.23 3.82
C HIS A 202 -25.22 3.36 2.83
N GLY A 203 -25.16 2.73 1.65
CA GLY A 203 -26.29 2.72 0.74
C GLY A 203 -26.45 3.96 -0.15
N PHE A 204 -25.52 4.91 -0.10
CA PHE A 204 -25.64 6.21 -0.78
C PHE A 204 -24.62 6.35 -1.92
N HIS A 205 -24.68 5.38 -2.84
CA HIS A 205 -23.76 5.26 -3.97
C HIS A 205 -24.53 4.91 -5.25
N ASP A 206 -24.06 5.42 -6.38
CA ASP A 206 -24.51 5.07 -7.73
C ASP A 206 -23.91 3.71 -8.11
N TYR A 207 -24.52 2.63 -7.64
CA TYR A 207 -23.96 1.28 -7.82
C TYR A 207 -23.79 0.87 -9.27
N ASP A 208 -24.55 1.44 -10.20
CA ASP A 208 -24.43 1.15 -11.63
C ASP A 208 -23.19 1.81 -12.25
N SER A 209 -22.55 2.75 -11.54
CA SER A 209 -21.26 3.31 -11.92
C SER A 209 -20.06 2.41 -11.57
N LEU A 210 -20.26 1.36 -10.75
CA LEU A 210 -19.19 0.44 -10.36
C LEU A 210 -18.85 -0.55 -11.49
N THR A 211 -17.57 -0.62 -11.83
CA THR A 211 -17.04 -1.40 -12.96
C THR A 211 -16.06 -2.48 -12.51
N ASN A 212 -15.58 -3.29 -13.45
CA ASN A 212 -14.47 -4.22 -13.21
C ASN A 212 -13.21 -3.48 -12.73
N GLN A 213 -12.95 -2.28 -13.26
CA GLN A 213 -11.78 -1.49 -12.89
C GLN A 213 -11.78 -1.11 -11.40
N ASP A 214 -12.95 -0.85 -10.81
CA ASP A 214 -13.07 -0.55 -9.39
C ASP A 214 -12.68 -1.75 -8.52
N ALA A 215 -13.05 -2.97 -8.95
CA ALA A 215 -12.61 -4.19 -8.30
C ALA A 215 -11.08 -4.42 -8.46
N LEU A 216 -10.55 -4.21 -9.67
CA LEU A 216 -9.10 -4.34 -9.94
C LEU A 216 -8.27 -3.40 -9.09
N LYS A 217 -8.71 -2.14 -8.92
CA LYS A 217 -8.07 -1.16 -8.04
C LYS A 217 -7.99 -1.65 -6.59
N LEU A 218 -9.04 -2.32 -6.10
CA LEU A 218 -9.04 -2.88 -4.75
C LEU A 218 -8.15 -4.11 -4.61
N PHE A 219 -8.13 -5.03 -5.59
CA PHE A 219 -7.18 -6.14 -5.57
C PHE A 219 -5.73 -5.64 -5.59
N GLN A 220 -5.42 -4.68 -6.47
CA GLN A 220 -4.11 -4.04 -6.50
C GLN A 220 -3.80 -3.32 -5.18
N LEU A 221 -4.77 -2.68 -4.54
CA LEU A 221 -4.58 -2.04 -3.22
C LEU A 221 -4.23 -3.07 -2.13
N LEU A 222 -4.90 -4.22 -2.10
CA LEU A 222 -4.56 -5.30 -1.17
C LEU A 222 -3.12 -5.78 -1.40
N LYS A 223 -2.74 -6.04 -2.65
CA LYS A 223 -1.37 -6.43 -3.01
C LYS A 223 -0.34 -5.37 -2.60
N SER A 224 -0.59 -4.11 -2.94
CA SER A 224 0.29 -3.00 -2.57
C SER A 224 0.47 -2.86 -1.06
N SER A 225 -0.55 -3.19 -0.28
CA SER A 225 -0.48 -3.10 1.19
C SER A 225 0.48 -4.10 1.83
N LEU A 226 0.93 -5.13 1.12
CA LEU A 226 1.94 -6.07 1.62
C LEU A 226 3.25 -5.38 2.01
N ILE A 227 3.52 -4.18 1.45
CA ILE A 227 4.68 -3.36 1.85
C ILE A 227 4.66 -2.96 3.33
N LEU A 228 3.48 -2.90 3.95
CA LEU A 228 3.29 -2.43 5.32
C LEU A 228 3.98 -3.31 6.37
N GLN A 229 4.17 -4.61 6.11
CA GLN A 229 4.93 -5.47 7.02
C GLN A 229 6.40 -5.05 7.15
N TYR A 230 6.92 -4.28 6.20
CA TYR A 230 8.30 -3.81 6.20
C TYR A 230 8.48 -2.39 6.76
N VAL A 231 7.39 -1.71 7.15
CA VAL A 231 7.43 -0.33 7.63
C VAL A 231 6.65 -0.21 8.94
N GLY A 232 7.30 0.26 10.00
CA GLY A 232 6.65 0.38 11.32
C GLY A 232 5.70 1.58 11.42
N SER A 233 4.52 1.39 12.03
CA SER A 233 3.46 2.41 12.11
C SER A 233 3.74 3.61 13.01
N LYS A 234 4.73 3.52 13.92
CA LYS A 234 5.00 4.52 14.97
C LYS A 234 5.23 5.94 14.46
N ILE A 235 5.66 6.11 13.21
CA ILE A 235 5.98 7.42 12.64
C ILE A 235 4.72 8.20 12.24
N VAL A 236 3.61 7.51 11.94
CA VAL A 236 2.38 8.13 11.40
C VAL A 236 1.13 7.86 12.19
N ALA A 237 1.24 7.12 13.29
CA ALA A 237 0.17 6.96 14.24
C ALA A 237 0.16 8.17 15.18
N ASP A 238 -0.95 8.90 15.23
CA ASP A 238 -1.19 9.85 16.30
C ASP A 238 -1.18 9.14 17.66
N SER A 239 -0.31 9.63 18.54
CA SER A 239 -0.20 9.22 19.94
C SER A 239 -1.39 9.69 20.77
#